data_AF-A0A2I2DTL0-F1
#
_entry.id   AF-A0A2I2DTL0-F1
#
_cell.length_a   1.000
_cell.length_b   1.000
_cell.length_c   1.000
_cell.angle_alpha   90.00
_cell.angle_beta   90.00
_cell.angle_gamma   90.00
#
_symmetry.space_group_name_H-M   'P 1'
#
loop_
_entity.id
_entity.type
_entity.pdbx_description
1 polymer ?
#
loop_
_entity_poly.entity_id
_entity_poly.type
_entity_poly.pdbx_seq_one_letter_code
_entity_poly.pdbx_strand_id
1 'polypeptide(L)' 'MLGQDAKSTNKYPKLLKLSGEEIIMISEHQKLIFLNDHHIEAKRIANVSIDIKKFPQLNTSNREITILGVGNLSD' A
#
# COMPACT_ATOMS: atom_id res chain seq x y z
N MET A 1 -3.98 -6.19 -8.28
CA MET A 1 -4.55 -4.87 -8.67
C MET A 1 -4.56 -3.85 -7.50
N LEU A 2 -3.41 -3.52 -6.90
CA LEU A 2 -3.30 -2.45 -5.88
C LEU A 2 -2.68 -1.19 -6.50
N GLY A 3 -3.08 0.00 -6.03
CA GLY A 3 -2.47 1.27 -6.45
C GLY A 3 -2.95 1.82 -7.80
N GLN A 4 -4.09 1.36 -8.32
CA GLN A 4 -4.69 1.96 -9.52
C GLN A 4 -5.04 3.43 -9.33
N ASP A 5 -5.44 3.79 -8.11
CA ASP A 5 -5.82 5.14 -7.76
C ASP A 5 -4.65 6.13 -7.85
N ALA A 6 -3.42 5.63 -7.84
CA ALA A 6 -2.21 6.44 -7.98
C ALA A 6 -1.70 6.61 -9.41
N LYS A 7 -2.27 5.86 -10.36
CA LYS A 7 -1.82 5.91 -11.75
C LYS A 7 -2.47 7.08 -12.49
N SER A 8 -1.75 7.59 -13.47
CA SER A 8 -2.17 8.68 -14.38
C SER A 8 -3.50 8.43 -15.10
N THR A 9 -3.91 7.17 -15.27
CA THR A 9 -5.22 6.81 -15.82
C THR A 9 -6.38 7.23 -14.91
N ASN A 10 -6.14 7.44 -13.62
CA ASN A 10 -7.12 7.94 -12.67
C ASN A 10 -7.37 9.44 -12.87
N LYS A 11 -8.58 9.80 -13.32
CA LYS A 11 -8.95 11.21 -13.58
C LYS A 11 -9.41 11.95 -12.32
N TYR A 12 -9.77 11.23 -11.25
CA TYR A 12 -10.39 11.82 -10.06
C TYR A 12 -9.51 12.83 -9.31
N PRO A 13 -8.19 12.62 -9.13
CA PRO A 13 -7.33 13.62 -8.47
C PRO A 13 -7.41 15.01 -9.11
N LYS A 14 -7.45 15.06 -10.45
CA LYS A 14 -7.59 16.31 -11.21
C LYS A 14 -9.00 16.89 -11.15
N LEU A 15 -10.04 16.05 -11.27
CA LEU A 15 -11.44 16.49 -11.26
C LEU A 15 -11.88 17.02 -9.90
N LEU A 16 -11.43 16.37 -8.83
CA LEU A 16 -11.75 16.74 -7.46
C LEU A 16 -10.82 17.82 -6.90
N LYS A 17 -9.75 18.18 -7.64
CA LYS A 17 -8.74 19.17 -7.25
C LYS A 17 -8.16 18.88 -5.85
N LEU A 18 -7.85 17.61 -5.59
CA LEU A 18 -7.35 17.20 -4.29
C LEU A 18 -6.01 17.89 -3.98
N SER A 19 -5.87 18.36 -2.75
CA SER A 19 -4.58 18.83 -2.23
C SER A 19 -3.82 17.70 -1.53
N GLY A 20 -2.51 17.86 -1.39
CA GLY A 20 -1.67 16.87 -0.71
C GLY A 20 -2.04 16.61 0.75
N GLU A 21 -2.73 17.54 1.41
CA GLU A 21 -3.15 17.43 2.81
C GLU A 21 -4.39 16.54 2.99
N GLU A 22 -5.23 16.46 1.96
CA GLU A 22 -6.47 15.69 1.93
C GLU A 22 -6.25 14.21 1.55
N ILE A 23 -5.03 13.87 1.13
CA ILE A 23 -4.71 12.55 0.60
C ILE A 23 -3.86 11.77 1.59
N ILE A 24 -4.25 10.51 1.81
CA ILE A 24 -3.51 9.53 2.60
C ILE A 24 -3.12 8.38 1.68
N MET A 25 -1.82 8.09 1.60
CA MET A 25 -1.30 6.95 0.85
C MET A 25 -1.06 5.75 1.77
N ILE A 26 -1.02 4.54 1.22
CA ILE A 26 -0.73 3.34 2.02
C ILE A 26 0.76 2.97 2.07
N SER A 27 1.60 3.61 1.24
CA SER A 27 3.04 3.39 1.20
C SER A 27 3.78 4.55 0.51
N GLU A 28 5.09 4.66 0.77
CA GLU A 28 5.98 5.61 0.07
C GLU A 28 6.02 5.34 -1.43
N HIS A 29 6.02 4.08 -1.85
CA HIS A 29 6.02 3.72 -3.26
C HIS A 29 4.81 4.27 -4.01
N GLN A 30 3.62 4.15 -3.43
CA GLN A 30 2.41 4.74 -4.03
C GLN A 30 2.43 6.26 -4.01
N LYS A 31 2.96 6.88 -2.95
CA LYS A 31 3.14 8.34 -2.88
C LYS A 31 4.02 8.84 -4.03
N LEU A 32 5.12 8.13 -4.33
CA LEU A 32 6.00 8.46 -5.45
C LEU A 32 5.31 8.34 -6.81
N ILE A 33 4.57 7.25 -7.04
CA ILE A 33 3.79 7.08 -8.27
C ILE A 33 2.78 8.21 -8.41
N PHE A 34 2.02 8.51 -7.35
CA PHE A 34 0.99 9.55 -7.37
C PHE A 34 1.59 10.94 -7.63
N LEU A 35 2.75 11.25 -7.03
CA LEU A 35 3.46 12.49 -7.27
C LEU A 35 3.89 12.61 -8.74
N ASN A 36 4.43 11.54 -9.32
CA ASN A 36 4.88 11.54 -10.70
C ASN A 36 3.70 11.67 -11.68
N ASP A 37 2.59 10.98 -11.41
CA ASP A 37 1.46 10.87 -12.33
C ASP A 37 0.42 12.00 -12.18
N HIS A 38 0.31 12.59 -10.99
CA HIS A 38 -0.69 13.63 -10.68
C HIS A 38 -0.09 14.95 -10.19
N HIS A 39 1.22 15.04 -9.98
CA HIS A 39 1.93 16.24 -9.51
C HIS A 39 1.42 16.80 -8.18
N ILE A 40 0.87 15.93 -7.34
CA ILE A 40 0.38 16.26 -6.00
C ILE A 40 1.15 15.40 -5.01
N GLU A 41 1.78 16.05 -4.03
CA GLU A 41 2.51 15.34 -2.98
C GLU A 41 1.61 15.08 -1.77
N ALA A 42 1.21 13.81 -1.57
CA ALA A 42 0.50 13.42 -0.35
C ALA A 42 1.38 13.62 0.90
N LYS A 43 0.83 14.26 1.93
CA LYS A 43 1.57 14.59 3.15
C LYS A 43 1.53 13.51 4.22
N ARG A 44 0.66 12.50 4.05
CA ARG A 44 0.42 11.46 5.06
C ARG A 44 0.47 10.08 4.43
N ILE A 45 0.96 9.13 5.23
CA ILE A 45 0.94 7.71 4.92
C ILE A 45 0.28 6.98 6.08
N ALA A 46 -0.68 6.10 5.77
CA ALA A 46 -1.29 5.17 6.70
C ALA A 46 -1.03 3.73 6.23
N ASN A 47 0.04 3.15 6.75
CA ASN A 47 0.49 1.81 6.38
C ASN A 47 -0.60 0.79 6.76
N VAL A 48 -0.86 -0.17 5.87
CA VAL A 48 -1.69 -1.33 6.25
C VAL A 48 -0.95 -2.11 7.32
N SER A 49 -1.54 -2.20 8.49
CA SER A 49 -1.01 -2.95 9.64
C SER A 49 -1.74 -4.28 9.80
N ILE A 50 -1.08 -5.24 10.44
CA ILE A 50 -1.67 -6.54 10.77
C ILE A 50 -2.05 -6.59 12.25
N ASP A 51 -3.15 -7.27 12.55
CA ASP A 51 -3.49 -7.61 13.93
C ASP A 51 -2.67 -8.83 14.36
N ILE A 52 -1.57 -8.57 15.08
CA ILE A 52 -0.66 -9.60 15.54
C ILE A 52 -1.31 -10.67 16.42
N LYS A 53 -2.45 -10.37 17.07
CA LYS A 53 -3.15 -11.33 17.94
C LYS A 53 -3.87 -12.41 17.16
N LYS A 54 -4.14 -12.18 15.87
CA LYS A 54 -4.73 -13.16 14.96
C LYS A 54 -3.71 -14.16 14.42
N PHE A 55 -2.42 -13.92 14.63
CA PHE A 55 -1.35 -14.79 14.15
C PHE A 55 -0.74 -15.58 15.32
N PRO A 56 -0.52 -16.89 15.15
CA PRO A 56 0.17 -17.68 16.16
C PRO A 56 1.63 -17.21 16.28
N GLN A 57 2.23 -17.38 17.47
CA GLN A 57 3.68 -17.20 17.62
C GLN A 57 4.41 -18.23 16.76
N LEU A 58 5.32 -17.74 15.91
CA LEU A 58 6.14 -18.58 15.04
C LEU A 58 7.47 -18.90 15.73
N ASN A 59 8.08 -20.02 15.36
CA ASN A 59 9.45 -20.40 15.74
C ASN A 59 9.71 -20.53 17.26
N THR A 60 8.77 -21.10 18.00
CA THR A 60 8.89 -21.33 19.45
C THR A 60 9.71 -22.58 19.83
N SER A 61 10.22 -23.35 18.86
CA SER A 61 11.04 -24.56 19.06
C SER A 61 12.01 -24.78 17.89
N ASN A 62 12.98 -25.69 18.07
CA ASN A 62 13.85 -26.15 16.98
C ASN A 62 13.01 -26.94 15.96
N ARG A 63 12.91 -26.42 14.74
CA ARG A 63 12.17 -27.05 13.62
C ARG A 63 12.91 -26.83 12.30
N GLU A 64 12.66 -27.70 11.33
CA GLU A 64 13.14 -27.50 9.97
C GLU A 64 12.53 -26.22 9.35
N ILE A 65 13.34 -25.52 8.54
CA ILE A 65 12.91 -24.28 7.89
C ILE A 65 11.93 -24.63 6.77
N THR A 66 10.66 -24.30 6.97
CA THR A 66 9.64 -24.34 5.92
C THR A 66 9.53 -22.98 5.25
N ILE A 67 9.70 -22.91 3.93
CA ILE A 67 9.45 -21.69 3.14
C ILE A 67 7.97 -21.66 2.76
N LEU A 68 7.26 -20.62 3.17
CA LEU A 68 5.85 -20.39 2.82
C LEU A 68 5.72 -19.13 1.97
N GLY A 69 5.29 -19.29 0.71
CA GLY A 69 4.85 -18.18 -0.13
C GLY A 69 3.32 -18.05 -0.08
N VAL A 70 2.81 -16.87 0.27
CA VAL A 70 1.37 -16.58 0.28
C VAL A 70 1.12 -15.32 -0.55
N GLY A 71 0.17 -15.39 -1.48
CA GLY A 71 -0.24 -14.29 -2.32
C GLY A 71 -1.49 -14.66 -3.11
N ASN A 72 -2.17 -13.66 -3.67
CA ASN A 72 -3.22 -13.93 -4.64
C ASN A 72 -2.54 -14.38 -5.96
N LEU A 73 -3.01 -15.49 -6.55
CA LEU A 73 -2.54 -15.99 -7.85
C LEU A 73 -3.20 -15.28 -9.04
N SER A 74 -4.07 -14.32 -8.76
CA SER A 74 -4.79 -13.56 -9.78
C SER A 74 -4.03 -12.28 -10.09
N ASP A 75 -3.48 -12.21 -11.30
CA ASP A 75 -2.98 -10.98 -11.95
C ASP A 75 -4.13 -10.03 -12.33
#